data_AF-A0A973JZ47-F1
#
_entry.id   AF-A0A973JZ47-F1
#
_cell.length_a   1.000
_cell.length_b   1.000
_cell.length_c   1.000
_cell.angle_alpha   90.00
_cell.angle_beta   90.00
_cell.angle_gamma   90.00
#
_symmetry.space_group_name_H-M   'P 1'
#
loop_
_entity.id
_entity.type
_entity.pdbx_description
1 polymer ?
#
loop_
_entity_poly.entity_id
_entity_poly.type
_entity_poly.pdbx_seq_one_letter_code
_entity_poly.pdbx_strand_id
1 'polypeptide(L)'
;MTSTPTRIQRRRTKGWTLAGAADPIRGGKIVDRSSRYGNPCKVGLMREMGYEDPHDAATGNFRVWLAGSRSDAPTDEADQRRERILASLHELRGKDLACTCPLDRACHGDVLLHRANMPPAELAQWITVVRARVDRQRIARGEQPMYAEGAGS
;
A
#
# COMPACT_ATOMS: atom_id res chain seq x y z
N MET A 1 16.42 -8.03 -21.76
CA MET A 1 15.03 -8.41 -21.43
C MET A 1 14.67 -7.71 -20.12
N THR A 2 13.66 -6.84 -20.11
CA THR A 2 13.14 -6.25 -18.86
C THR A 2 12.21 -7.27 -18.22
N SER A 3 12.66 -7.90 -17.14
CA SER A 3 11.82 -8.80 -16.35
C SER A 3 10.64 -8.05 -15.75
N THR A 4 9.46 -8.68 -15.76
CA THR A 4 8.26 -8.15 -15.09
C THR A 4 8.54 -8.00 -13.59
N PRO A 5 8.20 -6.87 -12.96
CA PRO A 5 8.36 -6.69 -11.52
C PRO A 5 7.59 -7.74 -10.71
N THR A 6 8.20 -8.26 -9.65
CA THR A 6 7.65 -9.34 -8.83
C THR A 6 7.68 -9.02 -7.33
N ARG A 7 6.88 -9.76 -6.56
CA ARG A 7 7.02 -9.79 -5.09
C ARG A 7 8.12 -10.77 -4.71
N ILE A 8 8.99 -10.34 -3.81
CA ILE A 8 10.04 -11.18 -3.23
C ILE A 8 9.96 -11.19 -1.70
N GLN A 9 10.39 -12.30 -1.10
CA GLN A 9 10.38 -12.42 0.35
C GLN A 9 11.64 -11.79 0.94
N ARG A 10 11.46 -10.74 1.73
CA ARG A 10 12.51 -10.19 2.59
C ARG A 10 12.84 -11.19 3.70
N ARG A 11 14.11 -11.57 3.81
CA ARG A 11 14.63 -12.34 4.94
C ARG A 11 15.50 -11.44 5.82
N ARG A 12 15.40 -11.60 7.14
CA ARG A 12 16.20 -10.86 8.13
C ARG A 12 17.40 -11.68 8.62
N THR A 13 17.88 -12.59 7.79
CA THR A 13 19.07 -13.43 8.04
C THR A 13 20.33 -12.66 7.68
N LYS A 14 21.42 -12.88 8.42
CA LYS A 14 22.73 -12.30 8.13
C LYS A 14 23.13 -12.58 6.68
N GLY A 15 23.60 -11.57 5.95
CA GLY A 15 24.02 -11.68 4.55
C GLY A 15 22.89 -11.60 3.52
N TRP A 16 21.62 -11.52 3.92
CA TRP A 16 20.55 -11.27 2.96
C TRP A 16 20.63 -9.85 2.41
N THR A 17 20.63 -9.73 1.09
CA THR A 17 20.56 -8.45 0.39
C THR A 17 19.38 -8.46 -0.57
N LEU A 18 18.79 -7.29 -0.75
CA LEU A 18 17.77 -7.09 -1.77
C LEU A 18 18.48 -6.94 -3.11
N ALA A 19 18.33 -7.93 -3.99
CA ALA A 19 18.96 -7.91 -5.30
C ALA A 19 18.63 -6.62 -6.05
N GLY A 20 19.65 -5.99 -6.62
CA GLY A 20 19.52 -4.74 -7.35
C GLY A 20 19.11 -3.53 -6.51
N ALA A 21 19.00 -3.57 -5.18
CA ALA A 21 18.50 -2.45 -4.36
C ALA A 21 19.22 -1.09 -4.57
N ALA A 22 20.48 -1.13 -5.03
CA ALA A 22 21.27 0.05 -5.36
C ALA A 22 20.90 0.67 -6.72
N ASP A 23 20.23 -0.07 -7.60
CA ASP A 23 19.73 0.44 -8.87
C ASP A 23 18.55 1.41 -8.60
N PRO A 24 18.71 2.72 -8.90
CA PRO A 24 17.67 3.70 -8.60
C PRO A 24 16.42 3.53 -9.48
N ILE A 25 16.57 2.86 -10.63
CA ILE A 25 15.55 2.69 -11.67
C ILE A 25 14.80 1.37 -11.47
N ARG A 26 15.50 0.24 -11.35
CA ARG A 26 14.90 -1.11 -11.25
C ARG A 26 15.11 -1.82 -9.92
N GLY A 27 15.84 -1.20 -9.00
CA GLY A 27 16.20 -1.85 -7.75
C GLY A 27 15.00 -2.18 -6.88
N GLY A 28 15.06 -3.30 -6.17
CA GLY A 28 13.97 -3.71 -5.30
C GLY A 28 13.68 -2.68 -4.21
N LYS A 29 12.42 -2.61 -3.75
CA LYS A 29 11.99 -1.77 -2.62
C LYS A 29 11.41 -2.58 -1.49
N ILE A 30 11.84 -2.25 -0.27
CA ILE A 30 11.28 -2.80 0.96
C ILE A 30 9.92 -2.16 1.21
N VAL A 31 8.88 -3.01 1.27
CA VAL A 31 7.51 -2.59 1.55
C VAL A 31 6.97 -3.15 2.86
N ASP A 32 7.78 -3.85 3.65
CA ASP A 32 7.34 -4.34 4.96
C ASP A 32 7.02 -3.19 5.95
N ARG A 33 6.57 -3.55 7.16
CA ARG A 33 6.16 -2.59 8.20
C ARG A 33 7.24 -1.57 8.62
N SER A 34 8.51 -1.77 8.26
CA SER A 34 9.58 -0.82 8.55
C SER A 34 9.68 0.32 7.54
N SER A 35 8.94 0.26 6.43
CA SER A 35 8.88 1.34 5.44
C SER A 35 7.52 2.04 5.44
N ARG A 36 7.44 3.17 4.73
CA ARG A 36 6.17 3.92 4.53
C ARG A 36 5.08 3.10 3.85
N TYR A 37 5.45 2.04 3.12
CA TYR A 37 4.55 1.18 2.36
C TYR A 37 3.99 0.01 3.19
N GLY A 38 4.36 -0.09 4.48
CA GLY A 38 3.91 -1.17 5.35
C GLY A 38 2.40 -1.21 5.54
N ASN A 39 1.83 -2.41 5.54
CA ASN A 39 0.40 -2.64 5.83
C ASN A 39 0.02 -2.18 7.25
N PRO A 40 -0.94 -1.24 7.44
CA PRO A 40 -1.53 -0.95 8.75
C PRO A 40 -2.33 -2.12 9.35
N CYS A 41 -2.94 -2.96 8.51
CA CYS A 41 -3.72 -4.14 8.93
C CYS A 41 -2.76 -5.28 9.29
N LYS A 42 -2.55 -5.50 10.59
CA LYS A 42 -1.56 -6.48 11.08
C LYS A 42 -2.09 -7.90 10.95
N VAL A 43 -1.31 -8.80 10.33
CA VAL A 43 -1.58 -10.24 10.30
C VAL A 43 -1.75 -10.82 11.71
N GLY A 44 -0.96 -10.36 12.69
CA GLY A 44 -1.08 -10.78 14.09
C GLY A 44 -2.46 -10.43 14.69
N LEU A 45 -2.99 -9.24 14.38
CA LEU A 45 -4.31 -8.83 14.84
C LEU A 45 -5.41 -9.68 14.20
N MET A 46 -5.32 -9.96 12.90
CA MET A 46 -6.30 -10.84 12.23
C MET A 46 -6.28 -12.25 12.85
N ARG A 47 -5.11 -12.75 13.25
CA ARG A 47 -5.01 -14.03 13.97
C ARG A 47 -5.69 -13.97 15.34
N GLU A 48 -5.44 -12.91 16.11
CA GLU A 48 -6.06 -12.69 17.43
C GLU A 48 -7.59 -12.59 17.33
N MET A 49 -8.10 -12.01 16.25
CA MET A 49 -9.53 -11.91 15.95
C MET A 49 -10.15 -13.23 15.42
N GLY A 50 -9.37 -14.30 15.26
CA GLY A 50 -9.88 -15.61 14.87
C GLY A 50 -10.15 -15.80 13.38
N TYR A 51 -9.57 -14.98 12.50
CA TYR A 51 -9.66 -15.21 11.05
C TYR A 51 -8.92 -16.50 10.65
N GLU A 52 -9.55 -17.32 9.81
CA GLU A 52 -9.00 -18.59 9.32
C GLU A 52 -7.73 -18.40 8.49
N ASP A 53 -7.73 -17.42 7.57
CA ASP A 53 -6.53 -16.94 6.89
C ASP A 53 -6.22 -15.48 7.27
N PRO A 54 -5.34 -15.26 8.28
CA PRO A 54 -4.95 -13.92 8.71
C PRO A 54 -4.21 -13.11 7.64
N HIS A 55 -3.54 -13.76 6.68
CA HIS A 55 -2.83 -13.09 5.60
C HIS A 55 -3.80 -12.56 4.55
N ASP A 56 -4.77 -13.38 4.16
CA ASP A 56 -5.83 -12.97 3.24
C ASP A 56 -6.66 -11.83 3.84
N ALA A 57 -7.12 -11.98 5.09
CA ALA A 57 -7.87 -10.94 5.79
C ALA A 57 -7.10 -9.61 5.88
N ALA A 58 -5.82 -9.65 6.28
CA ALA A 58 -4.98 -8.45 6.37
C ALA A 58 -4.74 -7.79 5.00
N THR A 59 -4.63 -8.59 3.94
CA THR A 59 -4.43 -8.11 2.57
C THR A 59 -5.72 -7.54 1.98
N GLY A 60 -6.86 -8.16 2.25
CA GLY A 60 -8.19 -7.68 1.89
C GLY A 60 -8.50 -6.33 2.54
N ASN A 61 -8.25 -6.22 3.84
CA ASN A 61 -8.46 -4.97 4.58
C ASN A 61 -7.52 -3.87 4.07
N PHE A 62 -6.24 -4.20 3.80
CA PHE A 62 -5.32 -3.26 3.18
C PHE A 62 -5.83 -2.75 1.83
N ARG A 63 -6.31 -3.65 0.97
CA ARG A 63 -6.83 -3.31 -0.37
C ARG A 63 -8.02 -2.35 -0.27
N VAL A 64 -8.96 -2.61 0.63
CA VAL A 64 -10.16 -1.78 0.82
C VAL A 64 -9.81 -0.43 1.44
N TRP A 65 -8.95 -0.42 2.46
CA TRP A 65 -8.44 0.80 3.08
C TRP A 65 -7.66 1.67 2.10
N LEU A 66 -6.75 1.08 1.32
CA LEU A 66 -5.95 1.80 0.31
C LEU A 66 -6.85 2.36 -0.81
N ALA A 67 -7.96 1.69 -1.11
CA ALA A 67 -9.01 2.18 -2.03
C ALA A 67 -9.95 3.23 -1.40
N GLY A 68 -9.57 3.81 -0.26
CA GLY A 68 -10.23 4.97 0.33
C GLY A 68 -11.35 4.65 1.32
N SER A 69 -11.54 3.40 1.74
CA SER A 69 -12.47 3.10 2.83
C SER A 69 -11.94 3.65 4.15
N ARG A 70 -12.85 4.25 4.95
CA ARG A 70 -12.61 4.71 6.32
C ARG A 70 -13.36 3.88 7.36
N SER A 71 -14.09 2.83 6.98
CA SER A 71 -14.97 2.10 7.91
C SER A 71 -14.25 1.55 9.15
N ASP A 72 -13.08 0.93 8.95
CA ASP A 72 -12.34 0.27 10.05
C ASP A 72 -11.32 1.19 10.74
N ALA A 73 -10.98 2.32 10.12
CA ALA A 73 -9.99 3.26 10.63
C ALA A 73 -10.34 4.71 10.22
N PRO A 74 -11.42 5.30 10.77
CA PRO A 74 -11.85 6.65 10.45
C PRO A 74 -11.07 7.67 11.29
N THR A 75 -9.74 7.67 11.18
CA THR A 75 -8.88 8.62 11.91
C THR A 75 -7.98 9.39 10.96
N ASP A 76 -7.56 10.58 11.39
CA ASP A 76 -6.67 11.45 10.62
C ASP A 76 -5.31 10.79 10.38
N GLU A 77 -4.79 10.04 11.34
CA GLU A 77 -3.53 9.32 11.18
C GLU A 77 -3.63 8.23 10.11
N ALA A 78 -4.77 7.54 10.04
CA ALA A 78 -5.04 6.54 9.02
C ALA A 78 -5.17 7.19 7.64
N ASP A 79 -5.85 8.34 7.54
CA ASP A 79 -6.00 9.08 6.29
C ASP A 79 -4.65 9.63 5.79
N GLN A 80 -3.86 10.25 6.66
CA GLN A 80 -2.51 10.72 6.36
C GLN A 80 -1.57 9.58 5.96
N ARG A 81 -1.69 8.41 6.60
CA ARG A 81 -0.90 7.23 6.20
C ARG A 81 -1.27 6.75 4.81
N ARG A 82 -2.57 6.73 4.48
CA ARG A 82 -3.04 6.38 3.13
C ARG A 82 -2.44 7.34 2.12
N GLU A 83 -2.53 8.63 2.38
CA GLU A 83 -2.00 9.66 1.48
C GLU A 83 -0.50 9.53 1.25
N ARG A 84 0.30 9.28 2.29
CA ARG A 84 1.74 9.04 2.14
C ARG A 84 2.07 7.89 1.19
N ILE A 85 1.23 6.84 1.16
CA ILE A 85 1.37 5.74 0.21
C ILE A 85 0.94 6.19 -1.18
N LEU A 86 -0.27 6.76 -1.32
CA LEU A 86 -0.82 7.19 -2.61
C LEU A 86 0.12 8.15 -3.35
N ALA A 87 0.64 9.16 -2.66
CA ALA A 87 1.57 10.15 -3.23
C ALA A 87 2.88 9.55 -3.73
N SER A 88 3.32 8.40 -3.18
CA SER A 88 4.60 7.76 -3.52
C SER A 88 4.46 6.45 -4.30
N LEU A 89 3.25 6.03 -4.69
CA LEU A 89 3.03 4.78 -5.45
C LEU A 89 3.82 4.74 -6.77
N HIS A 90 3.99 5.90 -7.42
CA HIS A 90 4.74 6.01 -8.67
C HIS A 90 6.22 5.61 -8.51
N GLU A 91 6.82 5.76 -7.32
CA GLU A 91 8.21 5.40 -7.03
C GLU A 91 8.45 3.88 -7.04
N LEU A 92 7.38 3.08 -6.92
CA LEU A 92 7.41 1.61 -6.92
C LEU A 92 7.31 1.01 -8.33
N ARG A 93 6.99 1.82 -9.34
CA ARG A 93 6.83 1.35 -10.73
C ARG A 93 8.11 0.69 -11.22
N GLY A 94 7.99 -0.49 -11.81
CA GLY A 94 9.13 -1.21 -12.38
C GLY A 94 10.06 -1.88 -11.37
N LYS A 95 9.72 -1.88 -10.07
CA LYS A 95 10.58 -2.40 -9.00
C LYS A 95 10.02 -3.67 -8.38
N ASP A 96 10.91 -4.61 -8.06
CA ASP A 96 10.54 -5.75 -7.21
C ASP A 96 10.20 -5.28 -5.80
N LEU A 97 9.17 -5.84 -5.17
CA LEU A 97 8.72 -5.42 -3.85
C LEU A 97 9.01 -6.49 -2.79
N ALA A 98 9.77 -6.11 -1.76
CA ALA A 98 10.23 -7.00 -0.72
C ALA A 98 9.41 -6.85 0.57
N CYS A 99 8.70 -7.91 0.96
CA CYS A 99 7.99 -8.00 2.24
C CYS A 99 8.41 -9.27 3.00
N THR A 100 8.29 -9.28 4.33
CA THR A 100 8.61 -10.46 5.14
C THR A 100 7.55 -11.57 5.09
N CYS A 101 6.42 -11.35 4.41
CA CYS A 101 5.35 -12.36 4.32
C CYS A 101 5.80 -13.54 3.44
N PRO A 102 5.36 -14.78 3.75
CA PRO A 102 5.60 -15.94 2.88
C PRO A 102 5.10 -15.72 1.44
N LEU A 103 5.76 -16.34 0.46
CA LEU A 103 5.41 -16.18 -0.98
C LEU A 103 4.14 -16.95 -1.37
N ASP A 104 3.80 -17.99 -0.63
CA ASP A 104 2.60 -18.83 -0.78
C ASP A 104 1.36 -18.27 -0.07
N ARG A 105 1.45 -17.07 0.51
CA ARG A 105 0.35 -16.37 1.18
C ARG A 105 0.11 -15.00 0.57
N ALA A 106 -1.12 -14.52 0.71
CA ALA A 106 -1.51 -13.17 0.32
C ALA A 106 -0.64 -12.11 1.03
N CYS A 107 -0.26 -11.06 0.30
CA CYS A 107 0.55 -9.98 0.83
C CYS A 107 0.09 -8.61 0.30
N HIS A 108 0.20 -7.58 1.14
CA HIS A 108 -0.02 -6.20 0.71
C HIS A 108 0.98 -5.75 -0.38
N GLY A 109 2.15 -6.39 -0.44
CA GLY A 109 3.12 -6.21 -1.51
C GLY A 109 2.53 -6.50 -2.90
N ASP A 110 1.64 -7.49 -3.02
CA ASP A 110 0.98 -7.82 -4.29
C ASP A 110 0.01 -6.70 -4.71
N VAL A 111 -0.70 -6.12 -3.75
CA VAL A 111 -1.59 -4.96 -3.97
C VAL A 111 -0.80 -3.75 -4.45
N LEU A 112 0.33 -3.45 -3.78
CA LEU A 112 1.20 -2.35 -4.17
C LEU A 112 1.82 -2.57 -5.55
N LEU A 113 2.29 -3.79 -5.84
CA LEU A 113 2.88 -4.16 -7.11
C LEU A 113 1.89 -3.94 -8.27
N HIS A 114 0.64 -4.40 -8.09
CA HIS A 114 -0.41 -4.19 -9.09
C HIS A 114 -0.68 -2.69 -9.33
N ARG A 115 -0.90 -1.91 -8.26
CA ARG A 115 -1.22 -0.47 -8.38
C ARG A 115 -0.09 0.34 -8.99
N ALA A 116 1.15 0.11 -8.55
CA ALA A 116 2.31 0.85 -9.03
C ALA A 116 2.61 0.62 -10.52
N ASN A 117 2.21 -0.53 -11.06
CA ASN A 117 2.48 -0.91 -12.45
C ASN A 117 1.29 -0.71 -13.41
N MET A 118 0.14 -0.18 -12.96
CA MET A 118 -0.94 0.29 -13.85
C MET A 118 -0.42 1.39 -14.80
N PRO A 119 -1.02 1.65 -15.98
CA PRO A 119 -0.68 2.82 -16.79
C PRO A 119 -0.71 4.13 -15.96
N PRO A 120 0.25 5.06 -16.14
CA PRO A 120 0.33 6.26 -15.30
C PRO A 120 -0.96 7.09 -15.25
N ALA A 121 -1.66 7.22 -16.38
CA ALA A 121 -2.94 7.93 -16.46
C ALA A 121 -4.03 7.23 -15.62
N GLU A 122 -4.12 5.91 -15.68
CA GLU A 122 -5.08 5.13 -14.88
C GLU A 122 -4.76 5.21 -13.38
N LEU A 123 -3.48 5.15 -13.01
CA LEU A 123 -3.05 5.31 -11.61
C LEU A 123 -3.45 6.69 -11.08
N ALA A 124 -3.21 7.76 -11.84
CA ALA A 124 -3.59 9.12 -11.47
C ALA A 124 -5.11 9.26 -11.31
N GLN A 125 -5.90 8.74 -12.26
CA GLN A 125 -7.37 8.74 -12.18
C GLN A 125 -7.85 7.96 -10.95
N TRP A 126 -7.28 6.79 -10.68
CA TRP A 126 -7.63 5.99 -9.52
C TRP A 126 -7.33 6.71 -8.20
N ILE A 127 -6.18 7.38 -8.08
CA ILE A 127 -5.83 8.20 -6.91
C ILE A 127 -6.86 9.31 -6.70
N THR A 128 -7.26 10.03 -7.76
CA THR A 128 -8.29 11.07 -7.69
C THR A 128 -9.62 10.52 -7.14
N VAL A 129 -10.06 9.36 -7.63
CA VAL A 129 -11.29 8.70 -7.13
C VAL A 129 -11.17 8.30 -5.66
N VAL A 130 -10.02 7.77 -5.25
CA VAL A 130 -9.75 7.41 -3.85
C VAL A 130 -9.82 8.64 -2.94
N ARG A 131 -9.16 9.74 -3.32
CA ARG A 131 -9.16 11.00 -2.55
C ARG A 131 -10.58 11.57 -2.41
N ALA A 132 -11.33 11.67 -3.51
CA ALA A 132 -12.72 12.12 -3.48
C ALA A 132 -13.63 11.22 -2.63
N ARG A 133 -13.36 9.91 -2.59
CA ARG A 133 -14.09 8.97 -1.71
C ARG A 133 -13.79 9.21 -0.23
N VAL A 134 -12.55 9.50 0.14
CA VAL A 134 -12.16 9.82 1.51
C VAL A 134 -12.81 11.12 1.97
N ASP A 135 -12.77 12.18 1.15
CA ASP A 135 -13.40 13.46 1.47
C ASP A 135 -14.91 13.33 1.67
N ARG A 136 -15.61 12.58 0.80
CA ARG A 136 -17.05 12.30 1.00
C ARG A 136 -17.33 11.61 2.35
N GLN A 137 -16.49 10.68 2.77
CA GLN A 137 -16.65 10.01 4.06
C GLN A 137 -16.27 10.89 5.26
N ARG A 138 -15.34 11.85 5.10
CA ARG A 138 -15.04 12.88 6.11
C ARG A 138 -16.24 13.80 6.30
N ILE A 139 -16.75 14.36 5.22
CA ILE A 139 -17.91 15.25 5.22
C ILE A 139 -19.14 14.55 5.83
N ALA A 140 -19.40 13.30 5.45
CA ALA A 140 -20.53 12.53 6.00
C ALA A 140 -20.43 12.29 7.52
N ARG A 141 -19.23 12.41 8.10
CA ARG A 141 -18.97 12.33 9.55
C ARG A 141 -18.88 13.69 10.23
N GLY A 142 -19.12 14.80 9.50
CA GLY A 142 -18.97 16.16 10.02
C GLY A 142 -17.52 16.65 10.12
N GLU A 143 -16.58 15.96 9.47
CA GLU A 143 -15.15 16.32 9.43
C GLU A 143 -14.86 17.16 8.18
N GLN A 144 -13.81 18.00 8.24
CA GLN A 144 -13.34 18.76 7.08
C GLN A 144 -12.77 17.82 6.00
N PRO A 145 -12.92 18.14 4.70
CA PRO A 145 -12.26 17.38 3.64
C PRO A 145 -10.73 17.44 3.82
N MET A 146 -10.03 16.38 3.39
CA MET A 146 -8.58 16.30 3.44
C MET A 146 -7.93 16.83 2.15
N TYR A 147 -8.61 16.69 1.01
CA TYR A 147 -8.01 16.96 -0.31
C TYR A 147 -8.63 18.14 -1.07
N ALA A 148 -9.80 18.62 -0.65
CA ALA A 148 -10.51 19.70 -1.33
C ALA A 148 -9.83 21.09 -1.20
N GLU A 149 -8.87 21.26 -0.29
CA GLU A 149 -8.05 22.47 -0.20
C GLU A 149 -6.85 22.39 -1.16
N GLY A 150 -7.08 22.72 -2.43
CA GLY A 150 -6.02 22.72 -3.44
C GLY A 150 -6.45 22.86 -4.91
N ALA A 151 -7.75 22.91 -5.22
CA ALA A 151 -8.25 23.21 -6.56
C ALA A 151 -8.37 24.74 -6.81
N GLY A 152 -7.38 25.50 -6.35
CA GLY A 152 -7.41 26.96 -6.43
C GLY A 152 -6.08 27.59 -6.00
N SER A 153 -5.10 27.57 -6.89
CA SER A 153 -4.05 28.59 -7.10
C SER A 153 -3.31 28.26 -8.39
#